data_AF-A0A925WGD1-F1
#
_entry.id   AF-A0A925WGD1-F1
#
_cell.length_a   1.000
_cell.length_b   1.000
_cell.length_c   1.000
_cell.angle_alpha   90.00
_cell.angle_beta   90.00
_cell.angle_gamma   90.00
#
_symmetry.space_group_name_H-M   'P 1'
#
loop_
_entity.id
_entity.type
_entity.pdbx_description
1 polymer ?
#
loop_
_entity_poly.entity_id
_entity_poly.type
_entity_poly.pdbx_seq_one_letter_code
_entity_poly.pdbx_strand_id
1 'polypeptide(L)' 'MNPIIKEITANQVKANVTSFKVGDGVKVHTKVREGDKERVQVFAGVVIARKGSG' A
#
# COMPACT_ATOMS: atom_id res chain seq x y z
N MET A 1 7.68 14.97 -13.20
CA MET A 1 6.62 15.18 -12.19
C MET A 1 6.35 16.68 -12.13
N ASN A 2 5.12 17.14 -12.36
CA ASN A 2 4.81 18.56 -12.20
C ASN A 2 4.93 18.91 -10.70
N PRO A 3 5.68 19.97 -10.32
CA PRO A 3 5.93 20.31 -8.92
C PRO A 3 4.63 20.54 -8.12
N ILE A 4 3.61 21.13 -8.76
CA ILE A 4 2.31 21.39 -8.12
C ILE A 4 1.59 20.09 -7.76
N ILE A 5 1.65 19.09 -8.63
CA ILE A 5 1.02 17.78 -8.40
C ILE A 5 1.68 17.09 -7.20
N LYS A 6 3.01 17.15 -7.10
CA LYS A 6 3.77 16.54 -6.01
C LYS A 6 3.41 17.14 -4.65
N GLU A 7 3.25 18.46 -4.59
CA GLU A 7 2.91 19.17 -3.35
C GLU A 7 1.50 18.82 -2.86
N ILE A 8 0.53 18.75 -3.78
CA ILE A 8 -0.85 18.38 -3.45
C ILE A 8 -0.96 16.92 -3.00
N THR A 9 -0.24 15.99 -3.64
CA THR A 9 -0.31 14.56 -3.31
C THR A 9 0.55 14.16 -2.11
N ALA A 10 1.49 15.00 -1.67
CA ALA A 10 2.41 14.69 -0.58
C ALA A 10 1.71 14.25 0.71
N ASN A 11 0.60 14.91 1.07
CA ASN A 11 -0.18 14.60 2.28
C ASN A 11 -0.92 13.25 2.20
N GLN A 12 -1.11 12.69 1.01
CA GLN A 12 -1.79 11.42 0.79
C GLN A 12 -0.81 10.24 0.79
N VAL A 13 0.50 10.51 0.72
CA VAL A 13 1.53 9.47 0.76
C VAL A 13 1.69 8.97 2.19
N LYS A 14 1.58 7.66 2.39
CA LYS A 14 1.83 7.03 3.68
C LYS A 14 3.33 7.09 4.01
N ALA A 15 3.69 7.79 5.08
CA ALA A 15 5.08 7.95 5.50
C ALA A 15 5.71 6.63 6.03
N ASN A 16 4.92 5.76 6.66
CA ASN A 16 5.40 4.55 7.34
C ASN A 16 5.01 3.26 6.61
N VAL A 17 5.49 3.09 5.38
CA VAL A 17 5.34 1.82 4.65
C VAL A 17 6.64 1.05 4.75
N THR A 18 6.59 -0.20 5.24
CA THR A 18 7.74 -1.10 5.28
C THR A 18 8.33 -1.25 3.88
N SER A 19 9.64 -1.14 3.75
CA SER A 19 10.31 -1.38 2.47
C SER A 19 10.23 -2.85 2.09
N PHE A 20 9.82 -3.15 0.85
CA PHE A 20 9.79 -4.48 0.27
C PHE A 20 10.16 -4.43 -1.21
N LYS A 21 10.66 -5.55 -1.74
CA LYS A 21 11.12 -5.72 -3.11
C LYS A 21 10.37 -6.86 -3.80
N VAL A 22 10.50 -6.91 -5.12
CA VAL A 22 10.03 -8.05 -5.92
C VAL A 22 10.80 -9.29 -5.49
N GLY A 23 10.09 -10.40 -5.26
CA GLY A 23 10.64 -11.64 -4.73
C GLY A 23 10.45 -11.82 -3.21
N ASP A 24 10.13 -10.76 -2.46
CA ASP A 24 9.91 -10.89 -1.01
C ASP A 24 8.57 -11.58 -0.72
N GLY A 25 8.56 -12.41 0.33
CA GLY A 25 7.33 -12.96 0.92
C GLY A 25 6.70 -11.93 1.87
N VAL A 26 5.48 -11.50 1.58
CA VAL A 26 4.78 -10.47 2.35
C VAL A 26 3.46 -10.97 2.90
N LYS A 27 3.05 -10.45 4.06
CA LYS A 27 1.71 -10.61 4.65
C LYS A 27 1.00 -9.27 4.64
N VAL A 28 0.04 -9.11 3.73
CA VAL A 28 -0.74 -7.89 3.59
C VAL A 28 -1.99 -7.99 4.46
N HIS A 29 -2.16 -7.04 5.39
CA HIS A 29 -3.32 -6.94 6.27
C HIS A 29 -4.32 -5.97 5.65
N THR A 30 -5.39 -6.49 5.08
CA THR A 30 -6.44 -5.70 4.44
C THR A 30 -7.61 -5.52 5.39
N LYS A 31 -8.00 -4.28 5.67
CA LYS A 31 -9.21 -3.98 6.42
C LYS A 31 -10.42 -4.08 5.48
N VAL A 32 -11.31 -5.02 5.76
CA VAL A 32 -12.57 -5.22 5.02
C VAL A 32 -13.72 -4.73 5.89
N ARG A 33 -14.51 -3.77 5.38
CA ARG A 33 -15.70 -3.24 6.05
C ARG A 33 -16.93 -3.57 5.23
N GLU A 34 -17.82 -4.36 5.81
CA GLU A 34 -19.11 -4.77 5.22
C GLU A 34 -20.22 -4.22 6.12
N GLY A 35 -20.76 -3.05 5.75
CA GLY A 35 -21.70 -2.29 6.59
C GLY A 35 -21.05 -1.86 7.92
N ASP A 36 -21.63 -2.32 9.02
CA ASP A 36 -21.17 -2.03 10.38
C ASP A 36 -20.10 -3.01 10.90
N LYS A 37 -19.83 -4.11 10.19
CA LYS A 37 -18.82 -5.08 10.59
C LYS A 37 -17.49 -4.79 9.91
N GLU A 38 -16.43 -4.77 10.71
CA GLU A 38 -15.06 -4.63 10.25
C GLU A 38 -14.25 -5.87 10.61
N ARG A 39 -13.45 -6.37 9.67
CA ARG A 39 -12.50 -7.48 9.87
C ARG A 39 -11.17 -7.19 9.18
N VAL A 40 -10.09 -7.77 9.71
CA VAL A 40 -8.79 -7.75 9.05
C VAL A 40 -8.61 -9.09 8.36
N GLN A 41 -8.48 -9.06 7.03
CA GLN A 41 -8.16 -10.22 6.23
C GLN A 41 -6.67 -10.19 5.86
N VAL A 42 -5.96 -11.29 6.14
CA VAL A 42 -4.53 -11.41 5.84
C VAL A 42 -4.33 -12.17 4.54
N PHE A 43 -3.58 -11.58 3.61
CA PHE A 43 -3.15 -12.22 2.38
C PHE A 43 -1.64 -12.44 2.43
N ALA A 44 -1.20 -13.69 2.38
CA ALA A 44 0.21 -14.06 2.33
C ALA A 44 0.60 -14.47 0.91
N GLY A 45 1.70 -13.93 0.39
CA GLY A 45 2.16 -14.25 -0.96
C GLY A 45 3.51 -13.65 -1.28
N VAL A 46 4.00 -13.93 -2.49
CA VAL A 46 5.26 -13.38 -3.01
C VAL A 46 4.97 -12.17 -3.87
N VAL A 47 5.77 -11.11 -3.73
CA VAL A 47 5.67 -9.92 -4.57
C VAL A 47 6.19 -10.23 -5.97
N ILE A 48 5.30 -10.25 -6.97
CA ILE A 48 5.64 -10.58 -8.37
C ILE A 48 6.05 -9.36 -9.21
N ALA A 49 5.56 -8.17 -8.87
CA ALA A 49 5.85 -6.94 -9.61
C ALA A 49 5.63 -5.71 -8.73
N ARG A 50 6.41 -4.66 -8.98
CA ARG A 50 6.21 -3.33 -8.38
C ARG A 50 6.47 -2.28 -9.48
N LYS A 51 5.46 -1.48 -9.80
CA LYS A 51 5.52 -0.44 -10.85
C LYS A 51 4.85 0.84 -10.36
N GLY A 52 5.33 1.98 -10.87
CA GLY A 52 4.85 3.30 -10.48
C GLY A 52 5.66 3.91 -9.34
N SER A 53 5.55 5.23 -9.23
CA SER A 53 6.14 6.04 -8.17
C SER A 53 5.08 7.02 -7.68
N GLY A 54 5.00 7.19 -6.36
CA GLY A 54 4.27 8.31 -5.73
C GLY A 54 5.10 9.58 -5.73
#